data_AF-A0A5M3MGQ2-F1
#
_entry.id   AF-A0A5M3MGQ2-F1
#
_cell.length_a   1.000
_cell.length_b   1.000
_cell.length_c   1.000
_cell.angle_alpha   90.00
_cell.angle_beta   90.00
_cell.angle_gamma   90.00
#
_symmetry.space_group_name_H-M   'P 1'
#
loop_
_entity.id
_entity.type
_entity.pdbx_description
1 polymer ?
#
loop_
_entity_poly.entity_id
_entity_poly.type
_entity_poly.pdbx_seq_one_letter_code
_entity_poly.pdbx_strand_id
1 'polypeptide(L)'
;MSLLQDLEQHVSDYMFMVSHNKGIYSGTKCHPAISEDLQKAAGGAVDMISQADKCTVLLDGDILNTLPPPSGSAMHLDRELKYERCRLQLRWDHMNHPWYETTVDPTNSHLLAIWPFKLCDLSGPILLWYLPDVVPKWLQALVFGSLLPVHRQLKAGISATNAAMFRNHTSLFLPPLASGIQPGSINLSPGWYQSGHDKDPTHYPEPSANWRDLQGDLASTVVDLSSLHALASGILRLIHPWQYIQGKACMQSLSNDINTRGHIRQWALVFNAATILSNRETVLHRDGGGTYPWYDILSTHGQYRYGQLSFPMLRIDLDY
;
A
#
# COMPACT_ATOMS: atom_id res chain seq x y z
N MET A 1 24.22 4.46 -14.41
CA MET A 1 24.16 3.39 -13.39
C MET A 1 23.03 2.46 -13.76
N SER A 2 23.14 1.16 -13.45
CA SER A 2 22.05 0.21 -13.73
C SER A 2 20.91 0.38 -12.69
N LEU A 3 19.67 0.05 -13.06
CA LEU A 3 18.50 0.09 -12.17
C LEU A 3 18.73 -0.66 -10.84
N LEU A 4 19.48 -1.75 -10.90
CA LEU A 4 19.90 -2.52 -9.72
C LEU A 4 20.83 -1.72 -8.79
N GLN A 5 21.82 -1.01 -9.34
CA GLN A 5 22.74 -0.17 -8.56
C GLN A 5 22.02 0.99 -7.86
N ASP A 6 21.02 1.59 -8.50
CA ASP A 6 20.22 2.66 -7.90
C ASP A 6 19.33 2.18 -6.74
N LEU A 7 18.80 0.96 -6.84
CA LEU A 7 18.01 0.32 -5.78
C LEU A 7 18.91 -0.17 -4.64
N GLU A 8 20.05 -0.77 -4.96
CA GLU A 8 21.08 -1.20 -3.98
C GLU A 8 21.62 -0.02 -3.18
N GLN A 9 21.96 1.09 -3.84
CA GLN A 9 22.37 2.32 -3.17
C GLN A 9 21.24 2.84 -2.29
N HIS A 10 19.98 2.73 -2.72
CA HIS A 10 18.86 3.15 -1.88
C HIS A 10 18.70 2.31 -0.62
N VAL A 11 18.66 0.97 -0.75
CA VAL A 11 18.52 0.05 0.37
C VAL A 11 19.68 0.25 1.34
N SER A 12 20.90 0.42 0.82
CA SER A 12 22.08 0.76 1.61
C SER A 12 21.93 2.10 2.33
N ASP A 13 21.59 3.19 1.62
CA ASP A 13 21.41 4.53 2.20
C ASP A 13 20.28 4.55 3.26
N TYR A 14 19.22 3.78 3.06
CA TYR A 14 18.09 3.70 3.97
C TYR A 14 18.43 2.90 5.24
N MET A 15 19.14 1.77 5.09
CA MET A 15 19.71 1.03 6.22
C MET A 15 20.76 1.85 6.97
N PHE A 16 21.51 2.71 6.27
CA PHE A 16 22.41 3.69 6.88
C PHE A 16 21.67 4.80 7.62
N MET A 17 20.54 5.31 7.10
CA MET A 17 19.71 6.30 7.81
C MET A 17 19.10 5.76 9.11
N VAL A 18 18.69 4.49 9.14
CA VAL A 18 18.22 3.81 10.37
C VAL A 18 19.37 3.62 11.38
N SER A 19 20.61 3.40 10.91
CA SER A 19 21.77 3.19 11.79
C SER A 19 22.50 4.46 12.26
N HIS A 20 22.35 5.60 11.55
CA HIS A 20 23.10 6.84 11.84
C HIS A 20 22.46 7.74 12.90
N ASN A 21 21.22 7.50 13.31
CA ASN A 21 20.59 8.22 14.42
C ASN A 21 20.99 7.61 15.77
N LYS A 22 22.28 7.75 16.11
CA LYS A 22 22.87 7.40 17.41
C LYS A 22 22.11 8.07 18.54
N GLY A 23 21.41 7.27 19.35
CA GLY A 23 20.85 7.75 20.60
C GLY A 23 20.03 6.73 21.40
N ILE A 24 19.29 5.82 20.78
CA ILE A 24 18.39 4.91 21.53
C ILE A 24 18.44 3.44 21.05
N TYR A 25 19.08 3.13 19.92
CA TYR A 25 19.35 1.73 19.51
C TYR A 25 20.84 1.39 19.63
N SER A 26 21.39 1.36 20.85
CA SER A 26 22.58 0.55 21.11
C SER A 26 22.16 -0.92 21.16
N GLY A 27 21.87 -1.54 20.00
CA GLY A 27 21.47 -2.95 20.04
C GLY A 27 21.14 -3.66 18.73
N THR A 28 20.67 -2.99 17.69
CA THR A 28 20.31 -3.69 16.44
C THR A 28 21.02 -3.05 15.26
N LYS A 29 22.29 -3.45 15.08
CA LYS A 29 22.79 -3.62 13.71
C LYS A 29 21.75 -4.50 13.02
N CYS A 30 21.10 -4.02 11.96
CA CYS A 30 20.38 -4.94 11.09
C CYS A 30 21.34 -6.08 10.77
N HIS A 31 20.92 -7.30 11.10
CA HIS A 31 21.77 -8.46 10.96
C HIS A 31 22.28 -8.49 9.51
N PRO A 32 23.59 -8.68 9.24
CA PRO A 32 24.11 -8.65 7.87
C PRO A 32 23.33 -9.53 6.89
N ALA A 33 22.79 -10.65 7.36
CA ALA A 33 21.89 -11.51 6.58
C ALA A 33 20.57 -10.81 6.15
N ILE A 34 19.97 -9.97 7.00
CA ILE A 34 18.76 -9.18 6.65
C ILE A 34 19.08 -8.19 5.52
N SER A 35 20.28 -7.60 5.51
CA SER A 35 20.72 -6.71 4.43
C SER A 35 20.88 -7.44 3.10
N GLU A 36 21.45 -8.65 3.12
CA GLU A 36 21.64 -9.46 1.91
C GLU A 36 20.30 -10.00 1.38
N ASP A 37 19.43 -10.49 2.27
CA ASP A 37 18.10 -10.98 1.91
C ASP A 37 17.20 -9.86 1.37
N LEU A 38 17.34 -8.64 1.91
CA LEU A 38 16.64 -7.47 1.39
C LEU A 38 17.17 -7.04 0.02
N GLN A 39 18.48 -7.15 -0.24
CA GLN A 39 19.04 -6.94 -1.59
C GLN A 39 18.50 -7.96 -2.59
N LYS A 40 18.43 -9.24 -2.21
CA LYS A 40 17.80 -10.28 -3.04
C LYS A 40 16.33 -9.99 -3.30
N ALA A 41 15.59 -9.55 -2.28
CA ALA A 41 14.19 -9.12 -2.44
C ALA A 41 14.06 -7.96 -3.43
N ALA A 42 14.95 -6.98 -3.33
CA ALA A 42 15.06 -5.85 -4.26
C ALA A 42 15.33 -6.33 -5.71
N GLY A 43 16.26 -7.25 -5.91
CA GLY A 43 16.53 -7.86 -7.22
C GLY A 43 15.29 -8.57 -7.78
N GLY A 44 14.61 -9.37 -6.96
CA GLY A 44 13.34 -10.02 -7.35
C GLY A 44 12.24 -9.02 -7.73
N ALA A 45 12.17 -7.87 -7.06
CA ALA A 45 11.25 -6.80 -7.42
C ALA A 45 11.59 -6.16 -8.77
N VAL A 46 12.88 -5.96 -9.10
CA VAL A 46 13.32 -5.49 -10.42
C VAL A 46 12.93 -6.48 -11.51
N ASP A 47 13.12 -7.77 -11.27
CA ASP A 47 12.73 -8.82 -12.21
C ASP A 47 11.22 -8.85 -12.44
N MET A 48 10.43 -8.68 -11.37
CA MET A 48 8.96 -8.64 -11.44
C MET A 48 8.47 -7.40 -12.21
N ILE A 49 9.04 -6.22 -11.94
CA ILE A 49 8.75 -4.99 -12.69
C ILE A 49 9.11 -5.17 -14.17
N SER A 50 10.26 -5.79 -14.47
CA SER A 50 10.68 -6.07 -15.84
C SER A 50 9.77 -7.07 -16.56
N GLN A 51 9.13 -7.99 -15.83
CA GLN A 51 8.09 -8.87 -16.38
C GLN A 51 6.80 -8.09 -16.64
N ALA A 52 6.36 -7.27 -15.69
CA ALA A 52 5.21 -6.39 -15.87
C ALA A 52 5.40 -5.43 -17.06
N ASP A 53 6.60 -4.92 -17.29
CA ASP A 53 6.91 -4.05 -18.44
C ASP A 53 6.69 -4.74 -19.79
N LYS A 54 6.88 -6.06 -19.85
CA LYS A 54 6.60 -6.84 -21.06
C LYS A 54 5.11 -7.02 -21.27
N CYS A 55 4.30 -6.98 -20.22
CA CYS A 55 2.86 -7.19 -20.27
C CYS A 55 2.12 -5.86 -20.04
N THR A 56 1.79 -5.16 -21.13
CA THR A 56 1.10 -3.87 -21.07
C THR A 56 -0.37 -4.02 -21.47
N VAL A 57 -1.26 -3.57 -20.58
CA VAL A 57 -2.68 -3.38 -20.87
C VAL A 57 -2.93 -1.89 -21.07
N LEU A 58 -3.65 -1.53 -22.12
CA LEU A 58 -4.01 -0.16 -22.44
C LEU A 58 -5.48 0.10 -22.12
N LEU A 59 -5.73 1.18 -21.41
CA LEU A 59 -7.07 1.70 -21.17
C LEU A 59 -7.50 2.59 -22.33
N ASP A 60 -8.50 2.19 -23.08
CA ASP A 60 -9.06 2.94 -24.20
C ASP A 60 -10.13 3.92 -23.70
N GLY A 61 -9.71 5.16 -23.42
CA GLY A 61 -10.58 6.26 -23.01
C GLY A 61 -9.91 7.21 -22.01
N ASP A 62 -10.33 8.47 -22.02
CA ASP A 62 -9.84 9.48 -21.07
C ASP A 62 -10.60 9.37 -19.74
N ILE A 63 -9.98 8.73 -18.75
CA ILE A 63 -10.57 8.52 -17.43
C ILE A 63 -10.78 9.86 -16.69
N LEU A 64 -9.96 10.87 -16.96
CA LEU A 64 -9.99 12.17 -16.29
C LEU A 64 -11.16 13.03 -16.76
N ASN A 65 -11.50 12.95 -18.04
CA ASN A 65 -12.63 13.67 -18.62
C ASN A 65 -13.98 12.98 -18.38
N THR A 66 -13.98 11.71 -18.00
CA THR A 66 -15.21 10.91 -17.80
C THR A 66 -15.66 10.80 -16.35
N LEU A 67 -14.77 11.05 -15.37
CA LEU A 67 -15.08 10.88 -13.96
C LEU A 67 -15.14 12.21 -13.20
N PRO A 68 -16.25 12.51 -12.51
CA PRO A 68 -16.25 13.60 -11.54
C PRO A 68 -15.35 13.25 -10.35
N PRO A 69 -14.84 14.26 -9.63
CA PRO A 69 -13.91 14.06 -8.54
C PRO A 69 -14.49 13.10 -7.49
N PRO A 70 -13.62 12.28 -6.87
CA PRO A 70 -14.03 11.37 -5.80
C PRO A 70 -14.79 12.16 -4.73
N SER A 71 -16.01 11.71 -4.39
CA SER A 71 -16.69 12.26 -3.22
C SER A 71 -15.97 11.71 -1.99
N GLY A 72 -15.28 12.59 -1.24
CA GLY A 72 -14.53 12.23 -0.03
C GLY A 72 -15.35 11.55 1.08
N SER A 73 -16.66 11.43 0.91
CA SER A 73 -17.54 10.54 1.67
C SER A 73 -17.97 9.37 0.79
N ALA A 74 -17.54 8.15 1.13
CA ALA A 74 -17.97 6.90 0.50
C ALA A 74 -19.46 6.54 0.79
N MET A 75 -20.31 7.53 1.05
CA MET A 75 -21.74 7.37 1.32
C MET A 75 -22.61 7.25 0.06
N HIS A 76 -22.02 7.20 -1.13
CA HIS A 76 -22.78 7.09 -2.36
C HIS A 76 -22.44 5.81 -3.12
N LEU A 77 -22.70 4.67 -2.50
CA LEU A 77 -22.64 3.37 -3.18
C LEU A 77 -23.43 3.44 -4.51
N ASP A 78 -24.62 4.05 -4.51
CA ASP A 78 -25.40 4.28 -5.73
C ASP A 78 -24.68 5.10 -6.81
N ARG A 79 -23.75 5.98 -6.42
CA ARG A 79 -22.94 6.78 -7.33
C ARG A 79 -21.75 5.97 -7.84
N GLU A 80 -21.07 5.22 -6.98
CA GLU A 80 -19.99 4.33 -7.38
C GLU A 80 -20.51 3.21 -8.31
N LEU A 81 -21.65 2.60 -7.99
CA LEU A 81 -22.38 1.64 -8.84
C LEU A 81 -22.79 2.23 -10.20
N LYS A 82 -23.02 3.55 -10.31
CA LYS A 82 -23.26 4.19 -11.62
C LYS A 82 -22.00 4.22 -12.48
N TYR A 83 -20.83 4.39 -11.86
CA TYR A 83 -19.55 4.38 -12.59
C TYR A 83 -19.12 2.98 -12.99
N GLU A 84 -19.49 1.94 -12.25
CA GLU A 84 -19.29 0.55 -12.71
C GLU A 84 -19.98 0.25 -14.04
N ARG A 85 -21.06 0.97 -14.35
CA ARG A 85 -21.73 0.87 -15.65
C ARG A 85 -20.92 1.50 -16.79
N CYS A 86 -19.99 2.40 -16.47
CA CYS A 86 -19.05 2.97 -17.42
C CYS A 86 -17.97 1.92 -17.69
N ARG A 87 -18.27 1.00 -18.61
CA ARG A 87 -17.36 -0.09 -19.00
C ARG A 87 -16.28 0.49 -19.91
N LEU A 88 -15.13 0.80 -19.32
CA LEU A 88 -13.98 1.22 -20.11
C LEU A 88 -13.46 0.04 -20.92
N GLN A 89 -13.00 0.33 -22.13
CA GLN A 89 -12.44 -0.70 -22.99
C GLN A 89 -10.97 -0.89 -22.67
N LEU A 90 -10.54 -2.14 -22.66
CA LEU A 90 -9.14 -2.51 -22.48
C LEU A 90 -8.62 -3.10 -23.78
N ARG A 91 -7.36 -2.80 -24.09
CA ARG A 91 -6.63 -3.38 -25.22
C ARG A 91 -5.34 -4.01 -24.71
N TRP A 92 -4.97 -5.15 -25.25
CA TRP A 92 -3.76 -5.87 -24.86
C TRP A 92 -3.26 -6.73 -26.01
N ASP A 93 -2.02 -7.20 -25.90
CA ASP A 93 -1.47 -8.19 -26.84
C ASP A 93 -2.06 -9.58 -26.52
N HIS A 94 -2.73 -10.19 -27.50
CA HIS A 94 -3.33 -11.52 -27.34
C HIS A 94 -2.32 -12.64 -27.06
N MET A 95 -1.04 -12.43 -27.36
CA MET A 95 0.02 -13.41 -27.09
C MET A 95 0.72 -13.16 -25.75
N ASN A 96 0.49 -12.01 -25.13
CA ASN A 96 1.22 -11.55 -23.96
C ASN A 96 0.31 -10.68 -23.09
N HIS A 97 -0.49 -11.35 -22.26
CA HIS A 97 -1.52 -10.74 -21.43
C HIS A 97 -1.52 -11.31 -20.01
N PRO A 98 -2.07 -10.58 -19.02
CA PRO A 98 -2.01 -11.00 -17.63
C PRO A 98 -3.11 -11.97 -17.21
N TRP A 99 -4.09 -12.18 -18.09
CA TRP A 99 -5.34 -12.84 -17.76
C TRP A 99 -5.17 -14.34 -17.57
N TYR A 100 -5.85 -14.90 -16.56
CA TYR A 100 -6.03 -16.35 -16.38
C TYR A 100 -6.75 -16.95 -17.60
N GLU A 101 -7.84 -16.30 -18.00
CA GLU A 101 -8.58 -16.57 -19.23
C GLU A 101 -8.89 -15.25 -19.94
N THR A 102 -8.96 -15.28 -21.27
CA THR A 102 -9.31 -14.10 -22.07
C THR A 102 -10.83 -13.89 -22.18
N THR A 103 -11.60 -14.88 -21.72
CA THR A 103 -13.04 -14.76 -21.47
C THR A 103 -13.28 -14.18 -20.10
N VAL A 104 -14.22 -13.25 -20.02
CA VAL A 104 -14.64 -12.68 -18.73
C VAL A 104 -15.34 -13.73 -17.89
N ASP A 105 -15.17 -13.66 -16.57
CA ASP A 105 -15.88 -14.53 -15.62
C ASP A 105 -17.40 -14.38 -15.85
N PRO A 106 -18.14 -15.48 -16.05
CA PRO A 106 -19.57 -15.41 -16.34
C PRO A 106 -20.41 -14.86 -15.18
N THR A 107 -19.87 -14.89 -13.95
CA THR A 107 -20.52 -14.46 -12.70
C THR A 107 -20.46 -12.95 -12.53
N ASN A 108 -19.29 -12.34 -12.69
CA ASN A 108 -19.08 -10.92 -12.43
C ASN A 108 -18.71 -10.11 -13.70
N SER A 109 -18.48 -10.78 -14.83
CA SER A 109 -18.07 -10.18 -16.09
C SER A 109 -16.71 -9.47 -16.03
N HIS A 110 -15.78 -9.87 -15.17
CA HIS A 110 -14.42 -9.31 -15.07
C HIS A 110 -13.36 -10.24 -15.68
N LEU A 111 -12.20 -9.68 -16.04
CA LEU A 111 -10.98 -10.41 -16.37
C LEU A 111 -10.16 -10.61 -15.10
N LEU A 112 -9.77 -11.84 -14.82
CA LEU A 112 -8.91 -12.16 -13.67
C LEU A 112 -7.43 -12.09 -14.08
N ALA A 113 -6.68 -11.14 -13.52
CA ALA A 113 -5.24 -11.04 -13.71
C ALA A 113 -4.50 -11.92 -12.70
N ILE A 114 -3.64 -12.80 -13.21
CA ILE A 114 -2.78 -13.68 -12.39
C ILE A 114 -1.29 -13.48 -12.66
N TRP A 115 -0.93 -12.82 -13.76
CA TRP A 115 0.45 -12.52 -14.13
C TRP A 115 0.77 -11.04 -13.99
N PRO A 116 2.05 -10.66 -13.74
CA PRO A 116 2.44 -9.27 -13.62
C PRO A 116 2.12 -8.46 -14.87
N PHE A 117 1.61 -7.24 -14.68
CA PHE A 117 1.38 -6.28 -15.76
C PHE A 117 1.36 -4.85 -15.26
N LYS A 118 1.41 -3.93 -16.23
CA LYS A 118 1.07 -2.53 -16.02
C LYS A 118 -0.13 -2.14 -16.88
N LEU A 119 -1.03 -1.35 -16.29
CA LEU A 119 -2.13 -0.70 -17.00
C LEU A 119 -1.71 0.73 -17.33
N CYS A 120 -1.73 1.09 -18.61
CA CYS A 120 -1.44 2.45 -19.05
C CYS A 120 -2.69 3.12 -19.60
N ASP A 121 -2.81 4.42 -19.36
CA ASP A 121 -3.67 5.28 -20.16
C ASP A 121 -3.10 5.43 -21.58
N LEU A 122 -3.95 5.71 -22.57
CA LEU A 122 -3.54 6.04 -23.94
C LEU A 122 -2.63 7.26 -24.00
N SER A 123 -2.74 8.19 -23.05
CA SER A 123 -1.86 9.36 -22.98
C SER A 123 -0.45 9.05 -22.46
N GLY A 124 -0.19 7.82 -22.01
CA GLY A 124 1.13 7.35 -21.55
C GLY A 124 1.32 7.15 -20.05
N PRO A 125 0.60 7.82 -19.12
CA PRO A 125 0.69 7.52 -17.69
C PRO A 125 0.34 6.08 -17.37
N ILE A 126 1.08 5.49 -16.45
CA ILE A 126 0.77 4.17 -15.90
C ILE A 126 -0.22 4.39 -14.75
N LEU A 127 -1.33 3.66 -14.73
CA LEU A 127 -2.42 3.80 -13.77
C LEU A 127 -2.36 2.75 -12.66
N LEU A 128 -1.82 1.57 -12.98
CA LEU A 128 -1.76 0.45 -12.07
C LEU A 128 -0.55 -0.42 -12.41
N TRP A 129 0.13 -0.87 -11.37
CA TRP A 129 1.09 -1.97 -11.44
C TRP A 129 0.53 -3.13 -10.62
N TYR A 130 0.51 -4.32 -11.21
CA TYR A 130 0.22 -5.57 -10.51
C TYR A 130 1.49 -6.43 -10.51
N LEU A 131 2.01 -6.69 -9.31
CA LEU A 131 3.30 -7.34 -9.07
C LEU A 131 3.08 -8.54 -8.11
N PRO A 132 2.49 -9.66 -8.57
CA PRO A 132 2.27 -10.83 -7.74
C PRO A 132 3.58 -11.40 -7.19
N ASP A 133 3.54 -11.96 -5.98
CA ASP A 133 4.68 -12.61 -5.32
C ASP A 133 5.96 -11.74 -5.20
N VAL A 134 5.85 -10.42 -5.34
CA VAL A 134 7.01 -9.50 -5.27
C VAL A 134 7.64 -9.45 -3.87
N VAL A 135 6.83 -9.73 -2.83
CA VAL A 135 7.32 -9.83 -1.44
C VAL A 135 7.75 -11.27 -1.18
N PRO A 136 9.03 -11.54 -0.85
CA PRO A 136 9.51 -12.89 -0.66
C PRO A 136 8.91 -13.55 0.59
N LYS A 137 8.79 -14.89 0.55
CA LYS A 137 8.16 -15.69 1.61
C LYS A 137 8.68 -15.41 3.03
N TRP A 138 9.98 -15.19 3.19
CA TRP A 138 10.56 -14.88 4.51
C TRP A 138 10.05 -13.54 5.05
N LEU A 139 9.90 -12.54 4.18
CA LEU A 139 9.42 -11.21 4.56
C LEU A 139 7.91 -11.24 4.82
N GLN A 140 7.15 -12.02 4.04
CA GLN A 140 5.74 -12.29 4.35
C GLN A 140 5.59 -12.96 5.72
N ALA A 141 6.44 -13.94 6.06
CA ALA A 141 6.42 -14.61 7.36
C ALA A 141 6.80 -13.66 8.52
N LEU A 142 7.78 -12.78 8.31
CA LEU A 142 8.16 -11.75 9.28
C LEU A 142 6.99 -10.79 9.54
N VAL A 143 6.37 -10.26 8.48
CA VAL A 143 5.20 -9.37 8.58
C VAL A 143 4.06 -10.09 9.32
N PHE A 144 3.71 -11.31 8.92
CA PHE A 144 2.65 -12.07 9.58
C PHE A 144 2.93 -12.31 11.07
N GLY A 145 4.15 -12.72 11.42
CA GLY A 145 4.57 -12.95 12.79
C GLY A 145 4.53 -11.67 13.64
N SER A 146 4.94 -10.54 13.06
CA SER A 146 4.95 -9.23 13.73
C SER A 146 3.55 -8.72 14.09
N LEU A 147 2.49 -9.22 13.43
CA LEU A 147 1.11 -8.78 13.65
C LEU A 147 0.38 -9.59 14.72
N LEU A 148 0.89 -10.76 15.12
CA LEU A 148 0.29 -11.59 16.17
C LEU A 148 0.23 -10.91 17.56
N PRO A 149 1.23 -10.13 18.00
CA PRO A 149 1.19 -9.49 19.31
C PRO A 149 0.21 -8.30 19.41
N VAL A 150 -0.12 -7.65 18.29
CA VAL A 150 -0.90 -6.39 18.26
C VAL A 150 -2.42 -6.58 18.13
N HIS A 151 -2.93 -7.74 18.55
CA HIS A 151 -4.36 -8.08 18.49
C HIS A 151 -5.27 -7.05 19.17
N ARG A 152 -4.84 -6.47 20.29
CA ARG A 152 -5.64 -5.47 21.02
C ARG A 152 -5.80 -4.19 20.20
N GLN A 153 -4.73 -3.75 19.55
CA GLN A 153 -4.69 -2.55 18.72
C GLN A 153 -5.52 -2.75 17.46
N LEU A 154 -5.41 -3.91 16.80
CA LEU A 154 -6.27 -4.27 15.65
C LEU A 154 -7.75 -4.19 16.04
N LYS A 155 -8.14 -4.84 17.14
CA LYS A 155 -9.53 -4.88 17.60
C LYS A 155 -10.07 -3.49 17.96
N ALA A 156 -9.22 -2.60 18.49
CA ALA A 156 -9.60 -1.22 18.80
C ALA A 156 -9.97 -0.41 17.54
N GLY A 157 -9.50 -0.82 16.36
CA GLY A 157 -9.87 -0.26 15.07
C GLY A 157 -11.25 -0.68 14.55
N ILE A 158 -12.01 -1.50 15.29
CA ILE A 158 -13.37 -1.91 14.94
C ILE A 158 -14.39 -1.09 15.73
N SER A 159 -15.38 -0.53 15.05
CA SER A 159 -16.49 0.23 15.61
C SER A 159 -17.82 -0.51 15.44
N ALA A 160 -18.53 -0.72 16.54
CA ALA A 160 -19.83 -1.40 16.56
C ALA A 160 -21.02 -0.43 16.47
N THR A 161 -20.79 0.88 16.58
CA THR A 161 -21.85 1.81 17.02
C THR A 161 -22.21 2.89 16.01
N ASN A 162 -21.48 3.04 14.90
CA ASN A 162 -21.72 4.17 14.00
C ASN A 162 -21.66 3.78 12.52
N ALA A 163 -22.83 3.69 11.87
CA ALA A 163 -22.94 3.46 10.43
C ALA A 163 -22.25 4.55 9.59
N ALA A 164 -22.07 5.75 10.15
CA ALA A 164 -21.30 6.84 9.53
C ALA A 164 -19.79 6.53 9.43
N MET A 165 -19.25 5.64 10.27
CA MET A 165 -17.86 5.16 10.21
C MET A 165 -17.78 3.82 9.47
N PHE A 166 -18.43 3.73 8.30
CA PHE A 166 -18.63 2.46 7.58
C PHE A 166 -17.34 1.64 7.43
N ARG A 167 -16.18 2.28 7.18
CA ARG A 167 -14.87 1.61 7.02
C ARG A 167 -14.50 0.72 8.22
N ASN A 168 -14.91 1.10 9.43
CA ASN A 168 -14.56 0.38 10.65
C ASN A 168 -15.76 -0.38 11.22
N HIS A 169 -16.88 -0.47 10.50
CA HIS A 169 -18.07 -1.14 10.99
C HIS A 169 -17.83 -2.64 11.19
N THR A 170 -18.30 -3.20 12.31
CA THR A 170 -18.12 -4.62 12.67
C THR A 170 -18.56 -5.60 11.58
N SER A 171 -19.59 -5.27 10.79
CA SER A 171 -20.10 -6.13 9.71
C SER A 171 -19.12 -6.33 8.55
N LEU A 172 -18.07 -5.50 8.44
CA LEU A 172 -17.05 -5.63 7.41
C LEU A 172 -15.90 -6.54 7.81
N PHE A 173 -15.86 -7.02 9.05
CA PHE A 173 -14.78 -7.87 9.54
C PHE A 173 -15.25 -9.32 9.63
N LEU A 174 -14.44 -10.24 9.12
CA LEU A 174 -14.69 -11.66 9.28
C LEU A 174 -14.62 -12.04 10.77
N PRO A 175 -15.32 -13.10 11.19
CA PRO A 175 -15.21 -13.61 12.55
C PRO A 175 -13.75 -13.95 12.92
N PRO A 176 -13.34 -13.77 14.18
CA PRO A 176 -12.03 -14.19 14.64
C PRO A 176 -11.74 -15.67 14.39
N LEU A 177 -10.55 -15.97 13.87
CA LEU A 177 -10.05 -17.34 13.77
C LEU A 177 -9.33 -17.74 15.07
N ALA A 178 -9.42 -19.02 15.44
CA ALA A 178 -8.80 -19.54 16.66
C ALA A 178 -7.25 -19.48 16.61
N SER A 179 -6.69 -19.55 15.40
CA SER A 179 -5.26 -19.33 15.13
C SER A 179 -5.13 -18.30 14.00
N GLY A 180 -4.33 -17.25 14.22
CA GLY A 180 -4.04 -16.22 13.22
C GLY A 180 -4.25 -14.80 13.72
N ILE A 181 -3.98 -13.86 12.82
CA ILE A 181 -4.11 -12.43 13.08
C ILE A 181 -5.60 -12.10 13.30
N GLN A 182 -5.88 -11.40 14.40
CA GLN A 182 -7.25 -11.02 14.74
C GLN A 182 -7.79 -9.96 13.77
N PRO A 183 -9.09 -10.00 13.42
CA PRO A 183 -9.71 -8.98 12.59
C PRO A 183 -9.55 -7.59 13.22
N GLY A 184 -9.34 -6.59 12.37
CA GLY A 184 -9.23 -5.21 12.85
C GLY A 184 -8.44 -4.30 11.93
N SER A 185 -8.22 -3.07 12.40
CA SER A 185 -7.44 -2.08 11.67
C SER A 185 -6.51 -1.28 12.58
N ILE A 186 -5.35 -0.89 12.04
CA ILE A 186 -4.41 0.02 12.71
C ILE A 186 -3.98 1.06 11.69
N ASN A 187 -4.13 2.34 12.04
CA ASN A 187 -3.56 3.46 11.29
C ASN A 187 -2.28 3.94 11.97
N LEU A 188 -1.19 3.95 11.21
CA LEU A 188 0.13 4.38 11.65
C LEU A 188 0.53 5.60 10.82
N SER A 189 0.91 6.68 11.49
CA SER A 189 1.50 7.85 10.84
C SER A 189 2.39 8.61 11.83
N PRO A 190 3.62 8.96 11.47
CA PRO A 190 4.47 9.85 12.25
C PRO A 190 4.04 11.32 12.14
N GLY A 191 3.20 11.67 11.16
CA GLY A 191 2.81 13.03 10.85
C GLY A 191 1.85 13.09 9.67
N TRP A 192 0.56 13.28 9.95
CA TRP A 192 -0.48 13.48 8.93
C TRP A 192 -1.48 14.55 9.36
N TYR A 193 -2.23 15.07 8.40
CA TYR A 193 -3.40 15.88 8.71
C TYR A 193 -4.57 14.97 9.08
N GLN A 194 -5.25 15.31 10.16
CA GLN A 194 -6.50 14.64 10.51
C GLN A 194 -7.55 14.92 9.43
N SER A 195 -8.47 13.97 9.24
CA SER A 195 -9.53 14.07 8.22
C SER A 195 -10.32 15.38 8.36
N GLY A 196 -10.35 16.19 7.31
CA GLY A 196 -11.06 17.48 7.27
C GLY A 196 -10.25 18.68 7.79
N HIS A 197 -9.01 18.48 8.23
CA HIS A 197 -8.13 19.54 8.76
C HIS A 197 -6.96 19.89 7.83
N ASP A 198 -6.89 19.29 6.64
CA ASP A 198 -5.83 19.50 5.64
C ASP A 198 -5.88 20.90 4.98
N LYS A 199 -7.00 21.60 5.10
CA LYS A 199 -7.21 22.94 4.53
C LYS A 199 -7.15 24.08 5.55
N ASP A 200 -7.03 23.74 6.84
CA ASP A 200 -6.96 24.75 7.91
C ASP A 200 -5.50 25.09 8.20
N PRO A 201 -5.07 26.35 7.97
CA PRO A 201 -3.68 26.77 8.19
C PRO A 201 -3.25 26.75 9.67
N THR A 202 -4.18 26.58 10.61
CA THR A 202 -3.88 26.45 12.04
C THR A 202 -3.62 25.00 12.47
N HIS A 203 -3.93 24.03 11.60
CA HIS A 203 -3.66 22.63 11.85
C HIS A 203 -2.30 22.25 11.29
N TYR A 204 -1.56 21.45 12.06
CA TYR A 204 -0.24 20.94 11.71
C TYR A 204 -0.29 19.42 11.60
N PRO A 205 0.62 18.79 10.85
CA PRO A 205 0.76 17.34 10.86
C PRO A 205 1.02 16.81 12.27
N GLU A 206 0.25 15.82 12.69
CA GLU A 206 0.40 15.16 13.99
C GLU A 206 0.59 13.66 13.85
N PRO A 207 1.25 12.98 14.80
CA PRO A 207 1.28 11.54 14.84
C PRO A 207 -0.13 10.97 15.05
N SER A 208 -0.42 9.84 14.42
CA SER A 208 -1.67 9.10 14.66
C SER A 208 -1.74 8.63 16.12
N ALA A 209 -2.95 8.37 16.64
CA ALA A 209 -3.13 7.92 18.03
C ALA A 209 -2.26 6.67 18.34
N ASN A 210 -2.28 5.66 17.46
CA ASN A 210 -1.45 4.47 17.61
C ASN A 210 0.06 4.76 17.57
N TRP A 211 0.47 5.83 16.89
CA TRP A 211 1.88 6.22 16.79
C TRP A 211 2.34 7.11 17.95
N ARG A 212 1.43 7.91 18.51
CA ARG A 212 1.67 8.73 19.70
C ARG A 212 1.95 7.86 20.93
N ASP A 213 1.16 6.80 21.06
CA ASP A 213 1.26 5.81 22.15
C ASP A 213 2.11 4.60 21.73
N LEU A 214 3.09 4.80 20.83
CA LEU A 214 3.90 3.72 20.28
C LEU A 214 4.80 3.11 21.37
N GLN A 215 4.38 1.96 21.89
CA GLN A 215 5.08 1.24 22.95
C GLN A 215 4.84 -0.28 22.86
N GLY A 216 5.70 -1.04 23.54
CA GLY A 216 5.57 -2.49 23.66
C GLY A 216 5.50 -3.19 22.30
N ASP A 217 4.54 -4.10 22.17
CA ASP A 217 4.34 -4.93 20.98
C ASP A 217 4.20 -4.13 19.69
N LEU A 218 3.49 -3.00 19.71
CA LEU A 218 3.29 -2.18 18.50
C LEU A 218 4.59 -1.52 18.04
N ALA A 219 5.44 -1.08 18.97
CA ALA A 219 6.75 -0.55 18.63
C ALA A 219 7.64 -1.61 17.97
N SER A 220 7.63 -2.84 18.49
CA SER A 220 8.33 -3.97 17.89
C SER A 220 7.79 -4.29 16.49
N THR A 221 6.47 -4.35 16.31
CA THR A 221 5.82 -4.57 15.01
C THR A 221 6.28 -3.54 13.98
N VAL A 222 6.31 -2.25 14.34
CA VAL A 222 6.77 -1.18 13.45
C VAL A 222 8.22 -1.39 12.99
N VAL A 223 9.09 -1.81 13.90
CA VAL A 223 10.48 -2.13 13.57
C VAL A 223 10.52 -3.32 12.59
N ASP A 224 9.78 -4.39 12.86
CA ASP A 224 9.74 -5.59 12.00
C ASP A 224 9.20 -5.29 10.58
N LEU A 225 8.25 -4.34 10.47
CA LEU A 225 7.72 -3.87 9.18
C LEU A 225 8.72 -3.02 8.38
N SER A 226 9.85 -2.60 8.96
CA SER A 226 10.79 -1.69 8.30
C SER A 226 11.36 -2.24 6.99
N SER A 227 11.61 -3.55 6.92
CA SER A 227 12.09 -4.19 5.69
C SER A 227 11.05 -4.16 4.57
N LEU A 228 9.77 -4.37 4.91
CA LEU A 228 8.66 -4.23 3.96
C LEU A 228 8.53 -2.79 3.49
N HIS A 229 8.58 -1.82 4.41
CA HIS A 229 8.50 -0.40 4.07
C HIS A 229 9.65 0.06 3.16
N ALA A 230 10.86 -0.44 3.41
CA ALA A 230 12.03 -0.16 2.56
C ALA A 230 11.84 -0.76 1.17
N LEU A 231 11.38 -2.02 1.06
CA LEU A 231 11.09 -2.66 -0.21
C LEU A 231 10.01 -1.89 -1.00
N ALA A 232 8.90 -1.51 -0.35
CA ALA A 232 7.83 -0.72 -0.96
C ALA A 232 8.32 0.64 -1.45
N SER A 233 9.13 1.34 -0.65
CA SER A 233 9.75 2.62 -1.04
C SER A 233 10.71 2.45 -2.22
N GLY A 234 11.46 1.35 -2.26
CA GLY A 234 12.34 0.98 -3.37
C GLY A 234 11.58 0.70 -4.65
N ILE A 235 10.47 -0.05 -4.58
CA ILE A 235 9.57 -0.26 -5.72
C ILE A 235 9.05 1.07 -6.23
N LEU A 236 8.55 1.95 -5.35
CA LEU A 236 8.06 3.28 -5.74
C LEU A 236 9.14 4.11 -6.45
N ARG A 237 10.39 4.05 -5.99
CA ARG A 237 11.51 4.73 -6.63
C ARG A 237 11.68 4.31 -8.09
N LEU A 238 11.43 3.05 -8.41
CA LEU A 238 11.56 2.51 -9.76
C LEU A 238 10.34 2.84 -10.63
N ILE A 239 9.14 2.58 -10.12
CA ILE A 239 7.90 2.70 -10.92
C ILE A 239 7.37 4.13 -10.99
N HIS A 240 7.68 4.98 -10.00
CA HIS A 240 7.28 6.38 -9.95
C HIS A 240 8.32 7.27 -9.23
N PRO A 241 9.50 7.53 -9.84
CA PRO A 241 10.60 8.28 -9.21
C PRO A 241 10.20 9.65 -8.64
N TRP A 242 9.32 10.39 -9.32
CA TRP A 242 8.90 11.72 -8.88
C TRP A 242 8.08 11.72 -7.58
N GLN A 243 7.18 10.75 -7.40
CA GLN A 243 6.39 10.62 -6.18
C GLN A 243 7.29 10.17 -5.02
N TYR A 244 8.23 9.27 -5.30
CA TYR A 244 9.25 8.89 -4.33
C TYR A 244 10.10 10.10 -3.86
N ILE A 245 10.55 10.97 -4.76
CA ILE A 245 11.30 12.18 -4.41
C ILE A 245 10.45 13.10 -3.52
N GLN A 246 9.17 13.30 -3.88
CA GLN A 246 8.24 14.11 -3.08
C GLN A 246 7.99 13.49 -1.70
N GLY A 247 7.81 12.17 -1.62
CA GLY A 247 7.68 11.45 -0.36
C GLY A 247 8.90 11.63 0.53
N LYS A 248 10.11 11.50 -0.01
CA LYS A 248 11.35 11.79 0.72
C LYS A 248 11.42 13.23 1.24
N ALA A 249 11.07 14.21 0.41
CA ALA A 249 11.06 15.62 0.81
C ALA A 249 10.02 15.87 1.92
N CYS A 250 8.86 15.21 1.86
CA CYS A 250 7.86 15.21 2.92
C CYS A 250 8.44 14.64 4.23
N MET A 251 9.07 13.46 4.18
CA MET A 251 9.70 12.84 5.37
C MET A 251 10.80 13.72 5.97
N GLN A 252 11.60 14.39 5.14
CA GLN A 252 12.60 15.37 5.58
C GLN A 252 11.99 16.61 6.22
N SER A 253 10.84 17.07 5.72
CA SER A 253 10.12 18.20 6.32
C SER A 253 9.58 17.82 7.69
N LEU A 254 8.95 16.64 7.81
CA LEU A 254 8.47 16.10 9.09
C LEU A 254 9.61 15.83 10.09
N SER A 255 10.83 15.53 9.63
CA SER A 255 11.97 15.34 10.53
C SER A 255 12.55 16.65 11.09
N ASN A 256 12.29 17.77 10.42
CA ASN A 256 12.67 19.10 10.88
C ASN A 256 11.59 19.78 11.72
N ASP A 257 10.34 19.32 11.64
CA ASP A 257 9.22 19.87 12.41
C ASP A 257 9.27 19.44 13.89
N ILE A 258 9.04 20.40 14.79
CA ILE A 258 9.15 20.20 16.25
C ILE A 258 8.14 19.18 16.79
N ASN A 259 6.96 19.06 16.16
CA ASN A 259 5.87 18.20 16.58
C ASN A 259 6.07 16.75 16.10
N THR A 260 6.74 16.55 14.96
CA THR A 260 6.87 15.21 14.34
C THR A 260 8.29 14.64 14.37
N ARG A 261 9.33 15.43 14.63
CA ARG A 261 10.75 14.98 14.61
C ARG A 261 11.05 13.80 15.54
N GLY A 262 10.35 13.68 16.66
CA GLY A 262 10.51 12.57 17.61
C GLY A 262 9.93 11.27 17.07
N HIS A 263 8.88 11.38 16.27
CA HIS A 263 8.06 10.28 15.76
C HIS A 263 8.58 9.70 14.46
N ILE A 264 9.24 10.50 13.62
CA ILE A 264 9.71 10.08 12.29
C ILE A 264 10.87 9.07 12.34
N ARG A 265 11.63 9.01 13.44
CA ARG A 265 12.89 8.25 13.52
C ARG A 265 12.74 6.75 13.29
N GLN A 266 11.56 6.20 13.58
CA GLN A 266 11.23 4.78 13.44
C GLN A 266 10.42 4.50 12.16
N TRP A 267 10.18 5.52 11.33
CA TRP A 267 9.38 5.41 10.14
C TRP A 267 10.24 5.09 8.91
N ALA A 268 9.98 3.94 8.30
CA ALA A 268 10.78 3.42 7.20
C ALA A 268 10.10 3.53 5.82
N LEU A 269 9.00 4.28 5.70
CA LEU A 269 8.24 4.40 4.46
C LEU A 269 8.33 5.83 3.91
N VAL A 270 8.37 6.01 2.59
CA VAL A 270 8.34 7.35 1.96
C VAL A 270 6.94 7.99 1.94
N PHE A 271 5.91 7.20 2.20
CA PHE A 271 4.55 7.67 2.50
C PHE A 271 4.47 8.09 3.95
N ASN A 272 3.67 9.10 4.29
CA ASN A 272 3.52 9.55 5.67
C ASN A 272 2.47 8.78 6.47
N ALA A 273 1.83 7.76 5.89
CA ALA A 273 0.85 6.93 6.56
C ALA A 273 0.90 5.49 6.04
N ALA A 274 0.52 4.55 6.91
CA ALA A 274 0.31 3.15 6.58
C ALA A 274 -0.90 2.65 7.36
N THR A 275 -1.75 1.87 6.71
CA THR A 275 -2.91 1.25 7.34
C THR A 275 -2.79 -0.26 7.23
N ILE A 276 -2.86 -0.93 8.39
CA ILE A 276 -2.96 -2.38 8.46
C ILE A 276 -4.44 -2.71 8.53
N LEU A 277 -4.92 -3.53 7.59
CA LEU A 277 -6.28 -4.08 7.58
C LEU A 277 -6.17 -5.60 7.69
N SER A 278 -6.78 -6.18 8.72
CA SER A 278 -6.82 -7.63 8.91
C SER A 278 -8.25 -8.13 8.84
N ASN A 279 -8.46 -9.16 8.00
CA ASN A 279 -9.73 -9.86 7.84
C ASN A 279 -10.93 -8.93 7.65
N ARG A 280 -10.73 -7.89 6.84
CA ARG A 280 -11.72 -6.85 6.54
C ARG A 280 -12.08 -6.88 5.07
N GLU A 281 -13.37 -6.93 4.78
CA GLU A 281 -13.91 -6.64 3.46
C GLU A 281 -13.95 -5.12 3.26
N THR A 282 -13.35 -4.65 2.16
CA THR A 282 -13.34 -3.24 1.82
C THR A 282 -14.45 -2.96 0.82
N VAL A 283 -15.46 -2.20 1.25
CA VAL A 283 -16.56 -1.76 0.38
C VAL A 283 -15.99 -0.93 -0.78
N LEU A 284 -16.60 -1.07 -1.95
CA LEU A 284 -16.28 -0.29 -3.14
C LEU A 284 -16.30 1.21 -2.85
N HIS A 285 -15.18 1.87 -3.15
CA HIS A 285 -15.02 3.30 -2.99
C HIS A 285 -13.85 3.81 -3.85
N ARG A 286 -13.74 5.14 -3.95
CA ARG A 286 -12.57 5.83 -4.48
C ARG A 286 -11.98 6.72 -3.39
N ASP A 287 -10.67 6.71 -3.24
CA ASP A 287 -10.01 7.59 -2.29
C ASP A 287 -9.89 9.00 -2.87
N GLY A 288 -10.31 9.99 -2.06
CA GLY A 288 -10.46 11.38 -2.49
C GLY A 288 -9.25 12.28 -2.26
N GLY A 289 -8.23 11.80 -1.55
CA GLY A 289 -7.07 12.58 -1.16
C GLY A 289 -5.93 12.58 -2.20
N GLY A 290 -6.03 11.77 -3.26
CA GLY A 290 -5.00 11.61 -4.26
C GLY A 290 -5.15 12.57 -5.45
N THR A 291 -4.05 12.74 -6.20
CA THR A 291 -4.07 13.32 -7.55
C THR A 291 -3.81 12.20 -8.56
N TYR A 292 -4.30 12.34 -9.78
CA TYR A 292 -4.25 11.32 -10.83
C TYR A 292 -2.92 10.55 -11.03
N PRO A 293 -1.72 11.18 -10.98
CA PRO A 293 -0.48 10.43 -11.20
C PRO A 293 0.01 9.72 -9.93
N TRP A 294 -0.61 9.93 -8.76
CA TRP A 294 -0.11 9.37 -7.51
C TRP A 294 -0.58 7.93 -7.32
N TYR A 295 0.34 7.11 -6.81
CA TYR A 295 0.04 5.76 -6.35
C TYR A 295 -0.13 5.69 -4.85
N ASP A 296 -1.03 4.82 -4.43
CA ASP A 296 -0.91 4.14 -3.14
C ASP A 296 -0.27 2.76 -3.37
N ILE A 297 0.38 2.22 -2.33
CA ILE A 297 0.90 0.85 -2.36
C ILE A 297 0.03 -0.02 -1.46
N LEU A 298 -0.58 -1.03 -2.07
CA LEU A 298 -1.25 -2.10 -1.37
C LEU A 298 -0.37 -3.35 -1.40
N SER A 299 -0.19 -3.97 -0.24
CA SER A 299 0.52 -5.25 -0.09
C SER A 299 -0.30 -6.17 0.79
N THR A 300 -0.41 -7.43 0.39
CA THR A 300 -1.22 -8.45 1.06
C THR A 300 -0.31 -9.49 1.69
N HIS A 301 -0.68 -9.95 2.89
CA HIS A 301 0.15 -10.86 3.68
C HIS A 301 -0.71 -11.84 4.46
N GLY A 302 -0.27 -13.09 4.49
CA GLY A 302 -0.87 -14.14 5.30
C GLY A 302 -1.32 -15.33 4.47
N GLN A 303 -2.11 -16.18 5.10
CA GLN A 303 -2.66 -17.38 4.48
C GLN A 303 -4.13 -17.16 4.22
N TYR A 304 -4.48 -16.94 2.96
CA TYR A 304 -5.86 -16.84 2.51
C TYR A 304 -5.97 -17.53 1.14
N ARG A 305 -7.19 -17.81 0.70
CA ARG A 305 -7.49 -18.39 -0.60
C ARG A 305 -8.45 -17.48 -1.31
N TYR A 306 -8.25 -17.32 -2.62
CA TYR A 306 -9.13 -16.52 -3.47
C TYR A 306 -9.17 -15.05 -3.00
N GLY A 307 -8.00 -14.48 -2.65
CA GLY A 307 -7.89 -13.05 -2.38
C GLY A 307 -8.05 -12.28 -3.69
N GLN A 308 -8.90 -11.25 -3.69
CA GLN A 308 -9.19 -10.50 -4.91
C GLN A 308 -9.29 -9.00 -4.65
N LEU A 309 -8.67 -8.20 -5.53
CA LEU A 309 -8.87 -6.75 -5.59
C LEU A 309 -9.58 -6.42 -6.89
N SER A 310 -10.83 -5.99 -6.77
CA SER A 310 -11.68 -5.67 -7.92
C SER A 310 -11.59 -4.20 -8.30
N PHE A 311 -11.48 -3.95 -9.61
CA PHE A 311 -11.65 -2.65 -10.24
C PHE A 311 -12.86 -2.72 -11.20
N PRO A 312 -14.10 -2.58 -10.70
CA PRO A 312 -15.30 -2.85 -11.50
C PRO A 312 -15.44 -2.01 -12.76
N MET A 313 -15.03 -0.74 -12.72
CA MET A 313 -15.05 0.15 -13.90
C MET A 313 -14.10 -0.33 -15.01
N LEU A 314 -12.98 -0.94 -14.62
CA LEU A 314 -12.01 -1.54 -15.55
C LEU A 314 -12.40 -2.98 -15.92
N ARG A 315 -13.33 -3.60 -15.19
CA ARG A 315 -13.66 -5.03 -15.28
C ARG A 315 -12.43 -5.91 -15.13
N ILE A 316 -11.56 -5.55 -14.19
CA ILE A 316 -10.37 -6.33 -13.82
C ILE A 316 -10.52 -6.75 -12.37
N ASP A 317 -10.24 -8.01 -12.09
CA ASP A 317 -9.93 -8.51 -10.76
C ASP A 317 -8.46 -8.91 -10.70
N LEU A 318 -7.75 -8.51 -9.65
CA LEU A 318 -6.39 -8.97 -9.38
C LEU A 318 -6.46 -10.12 -8.38
N ASP A 319 -5.93 -11.28 -8.74
CA ASP A 319 -5.75 -12.39 -7.79
C ASP A 319 -4.60 -12.05 -6.83
N TYR A 320 -4.66 -12.49 -5.58
CA TYR A 320 -3.53 -12.41 -4.65
C TYR A 320 -3.67 -13.40 -3.50
#